data_AF-A0AAV1AHR0-F1
#
_entry.id   AF-A0AAV1AHR0-F1
#
_cell.length_a   1.000
_cell.length_b   1.000
_cell.length_c   1.000
_cell.angle_alpha   90.00
_cell.angle_beta   90.00
_cell.angle_gamma   90.00
#
_symmetry.space_group_name_H-M   'P 1'
#
loop_
_entity.id
_entity.type
_entity.pdbx_description
1 polymer ?
#
loop_
_entity_poly.entity_id
_entity_poly.type
_entity_poly.pdbx_seq_one_letter_code
_entity_poly.pdbx_strand_id
1 'polypeptide(L)'
;MENFSESPSQSSGESSPVSDSAKDLKHVIDTAAPFESVKDAVSKFGGIVDWKTRRTQSLERSKMVGHEFGKTNTTEELENTKKLIEELRLNLESVERDEVQVKEEAELVIRKVEELEQDIADEASFEAKAQLEVEQSMGSSAASELEFLKKELDSLRREYDSMVNGRDVAINNAEEAVAASKEIEKAVEDLNAELIATKESLKLTRTAHLEAEEQTSGVVDEETHNCKLELEQSEQELETLNQQVLSARVLKSKLEASSSLLLELKAELAAYMESKLEDETDVLRKKELEEVKMNIEKATAEVNSLKEASTLLQSELEEEKLILNNLKESEEKASAKVTDLQVELEKSKSAIAFLQMKENEAREVMAELPKKLQAAVQEADEAKSLSQAAQAELLQAQEEAEKAKASLATLQNRLHATKMEIGASKVSEKLAKDSIKALERSESTRGGSNKKEVDTSSLVTLTLDEYHELSKRTQKAEEQANLRIAAANSQIEMAKESELRSLEKLEELNEELCVRRESLKIATENAEKAAEGKSAVEHELRSWRADQEQQRKDSEVNTTSPAAATVNVNDSPHTSKGKAPLEHNTDNDNNNNETGSSSDAKNKKKKKKSLFPSKVIMFFAKRKTHPSK
;
A
#
# COMPACT_ATOMS: atom_id res chain seq x y z
N MET A 1 20.80 -60.55 37.50
CA MET A 1 20.20 -59.20 37.57
C MET A 1 19.05 -59.16 36.56
N GLU A 2 17.84 -59.65 36.85
CA GLU A 2 17.14 -59.82 38.15
C GLU A 2 16.93 -58.46 38.84
N ASN A 3 15.77 -58.14 39.43
CA ASN A 3 14.85 -59.04 40.14
C ASN A 3 13.38 -59.04 39.67
N PHE A 4 12.64 -60.06 40.13
CA PHE A 4 11.18 -60.19 40.12
C PHE A 4 10.51 -59.52 41.34
N SER A 5 9.21 -59.27 41.24
CA SER A 5 8.16 -59.32 42.30
C SER A 5 6.82 -59.07 41.59
N GLU A 6 5.89 -60.00 41.34
CA GLU A 6 5.13 -60.96 42.18
C GLU A 6 3.81 -60.38 42.74
N SER A 7 2.78 -61.23 42.92
CA SER A 7 1.32 -60.93 42.89
C SER A 7 0.68 -60.90 44.31
N PRO A 8 -0.63 -61.21 44.60
CA PRO A 8 -1.87 -61.34 43.80
C PRO A 8 -3.15 -60.68 44.45
N SER A 9 -4.34 -60.84 43.82
CA SER A 9 -5.71 -61.05 44.42
C SER A 9 -6.80 -60.74 43.37
N GLN A 10 -7.63 -61.70 42.91
CA GLN A 10 -8.88 -62.21 43.52
C GLN A 10 -10.07 -61.24 43.63
N SER A 11 -11.06 -61.40 42.74
CA SER A 11 -12.50 -61.43 43.09
C SER A 11 -13.29 -62.23 42.05
N SER A 12 -14.46 -62.74 42.42
CA SER A 12 -15.28 -63.68 41.63
C SER A 12 -16.67 -63.10 41.32
N GLY A 13 -17.26 -63.50 40.18
CA GLY A 13 -18.66 -63.20 39.84
C GLY A 13 -19.20 -64.21 38.83
N GLU A 14 -20.26 -64.93 39.21
CA GLU A 14 -20.89 -65.97 38.38
C GLU A 14 -22.04 -65.40 37.54
N SER A 15 -22.23 -65.93 36.33
CA SER A 15 -23.52 -66.48 35.89
C SER A 15 -23.41 -67.14 34.51
N SER A 16 -23.82 -68.41 34.43
CA SER A 16 -24.31 -69.00 33.17
C SER A 16 -25.83 -68.78 33.09
N PRO A 17 -26.46 -69.03 31.93
CA PRO A 17 -27.05 -70.36 31.80
C PRO A 17 -26.94 -71.02 30.41
N VAL A 18 -26.87 -72.36 30.46
CA VAL A 18 -27.51 -73.32 29.54
C VAL A 18 -27.11 -73.27 28.05
N SER A 19 -26.25 -74.24 27.71
CA SER A 19 -26.22 -74.92 26.41
C SER A 19 -27.53 -75.63 26.07
N ASP A 20 -27.87 -75.72 24.79
CA ASP A 20 -28.48 -76.96 24.28
C ASP A 20 -27.92 -77.32 22.89
N SER A 21 -28.30 -78.49 22.38
CA SER A 21 -27.43 -79.38 21.62
C SER A 21 -27.66 -79.34 20.10
N ALA A 22 -26.57 -79.14 19.36
CA ALA A 22 -26.56 -79.30 17.91
C ALA A 22 -26.71 -80.78 17.51
N LYS A 23 -27.53 -81.05 16.49
CA LYS A 23 -27.62 -82.34 15.80
C LYS A 23 -27.70 -82.12 14.29
N ASP A 24 -26.54 -81.92 13.67
CA ASP A 24 -26.42 -81.78 12.22
C ASP A 24 -26.80 -83.09 11.51
N LEU A 25 -28.05 -83.16 11.03
CA LEU A 25 -28.44 -84.15 10.04
C LEU A 25 -27.86 -83.75 8.69
N LYS A 26 -26.69 -84.32 8.36
CA LYS A 26 -26.04 -84.17 7.06
C LYS A 26 -26.93 -84.68 5.92
N HIS A 27 -27.72 -83.81 5.32
CA HIS A 27 -28.32 -84.04 4.02
C HIS A 27 -27.21 -84.04 2.95
N VAL A 28 -26.79 -85.24 2.55
CA VAL A 28 -25.93 -85.42 1.37
C VAL A 28 -26.78 -85.24 0.13
N ILE A 29 -26.65 -84.09 -0.53
CA ILE A 29 -27.18 -83.88 -1.88
C ILE A 29 -26.11 -84.35 -2.86
N ASP A 30 -26.36 -85.48 -3.53
CA ASP A 30 -25.51 -85.96 -4.63
C ASP A 30 -25.74 -85.09 -5.87
N THR A 31 -24.67 -84.49 -6.38
CA THR A 31 -24.66 -83.56 -7.52
C THR A 31 -23.86 -84.10 -8.71
N ALA A 32 -23.78 -85.43 -8.84
CA ALA A 32 -23.23 -86.08 -10.03
C ALA A 32 -23.89 -85.61 -11.35
N ALA A 33 -23.11 -85.63 -12.44
CA ALA A 33 -23.48 -85.04 -13.73
C ALA A 33 -24.71 -85.69 -14.40
N PRO A 34 -25.39 -84.98 -15.33
CA PRO A 34 -26.59 -85.47 -16.01
C PRO A 34 -26.41 -86.82 -16.73
N PHE A 35 -27.47 -87.62 -16.72
CA PHE A 35 -27.53 -88.96 -17.29
C PHE A 35 -27.41 -88.95 -18.83
N GLU A 36 -26.33 -89.51 -19.37
CA GLU A 36 -26.15 -89.63 -20.83
C GLU A 36 -27.10 -90.64 -21.51
N SER A 37 -27.83 -91.46 -20.74
CA SER A 37 -28.93 -92.27 -21.26
C SER A 37 -29.99 -92.62 -20.22
N VAL A 38 -31.27 -92.50 -20.62
CA VAL A 38 -32.45 -92.91 -19.84
C VAL A 38 -32.38 -94.39 -19.41
N LYS A 39 -31.65 -95.23 -20.16
CA LYS A 39 -31.52 -96.67 -19.85
C LYS A 39 -30.72 -96.96 -18.56
N ASP A 40 -29.71 -96.15 -18.25
CA ASP A 40 -28.80 -96.43 -17.14
C ASP A 40 -29.38 -96.01 -15.77
N ALA A 41 -30.16 -94.93 -15.76
CA ALA A 41 -30.91 -94.49 -14.56
C ALA A 41 -31.84 -95.60 -14.04
N VAL A 42 -32.54 -96.28 -14.94
CA VAL A 42 -33.43 -97.42 -14.63
C VAL A 42 -32.66 -98.61 -14.03
N SER A 43 -31.36 -98.76 -14.31
CA SER A 43 -30.57 -99.88 -13.77
C SER A 43 -30.10 -99.67 -12.33
N LYS A 44 -30.08 -98.43 -11.80
CA LYS A 44 -29.57 -98.15 -10.44
C LYS A 44 -30.67 -98.00 -9.37
N PHE A 45 -31.86 -97.52 -9.72
CA PHE A 45 -32.97 -97.34 -8.76
C PHE A 45 -33.92 -98.55 -8.63
N GLY A 46 -33.48 -99.72 -9.09
CA GLY A 46 -34.27 -100.95 -9.13
C GLY A 46 -34.45 -101.42 -10.56
N GLY A 47 -33.48 -102.20 -11.05
CA GLY A 47 -33.47 -102.73 -12.41
C GLY A 47 -34.73 -103.53 -12.77
N ILE A 48 -35.03 -103.59 -14.08
CA ILE A 48 -36.26 -104.11 -14.67
C ILE A 48 -36.67 -105.47 -14.05
N VAL A 49 -37.63 -105.42 -13.11
CA VAL A 49 -38.20 -106.62 -12.48
C VAL A 49 -39.23 -107.22 -13.44
N ASP A 50 -38.88 -108.38 -14.00
CA ASP A 50 -39.76 -109.15 -14.86
C ASP A 50 -40.90 -109.77 -14.02
N TRP A 51 -41.99 -109.01 -13.82
CA TRP A 51 -43.10 -109.35 -12.92
C TRP A 51 -43.74 -110.72 -13.23
N LYS A 52 -43.56 -111.24 -14.45
CA LYS A 52 -43.93 -112.59 -14.86
C LYS A 52 -43.22 -113.68 -14.05
N THR A 53 -41.92 -113.55 -13.78
CA THR A 53 -41.14 -114.60 -13.06
C THR A 53 -41.41 -114.60 -11.56
N ARG A 54 -41.65 -113.43 -10.95
CA ARG A 54 -42.15 -113.36 -9.56
C ARG A 54 -43.55 -113.97 -9.44
N ARG A 55 -44.42 -113.82 -10.45
CA ARG A 55 -45.76 -114.43 -10.46
C ARG A 55 -45.70 -115.97 -10.57
N THR A 56 -44.77 -116.55 -11.34
CA THR A 56 -44.60 -118.02 -11.38
C THR A 56 -44.02 -118.56 -10.08
N GLN A 57 -42.99 -117.92 -9.50
CA GLN A 57 -42.39 -118.38 -8.23
C GLN A 57 -43.39 -118.33 -7.05
N SER A 58 -44.33 -117.37 -7.06
CA SER A 58 -45.43 -117.33 -6.08
C SER A 58 -46.51 -118.40 -6.32
N LEU A 59 -46.63 -118.94 -7.53
CA LEU A 59 -47.62 -119.97 -7.88
C LEU A 59 -47.12 -121.39 -7.52
N GLU A 60 -45.82 -121.63 -7.59
CA GLU A 60 -45.21 -122.93 -7.24
C GLU A 60 -45.18 -123.20 -5.72
N ARG A 61 -45.13 -122.15 -4.88
CA ARG A 61 -45.22 -122.31 -3.41
C ARG A 61 -46.62 -122.69 -2.90
N SER A 62 -47.68 -122.52 -3.68
CA SER A 62 -49.05 -122.89 -3.30
C SER A 62 -49.51 -124.23 -3.88
N LYS A 63 -48.59 -125.19 -4.08
CA LYS A 63 -48.90 -126.50 -4.68
C LYS A 63 -48.41 -127.74 -3.90
N MET A 64 -47.89 -127.57 -2.68
CA MET A 64 -47.63 -128.66 -1.75
C MET A 64 -48.06 -128.28 -0.32
N VAL A 65 -49.28 -128.68 0.04
CA VAL A 65 -49.77 -129.16 1.35
C VAL A 65 -51.30 -129.22 1.24
N GLY A 66 -51.88 -130.35 1.63
CA GLY A 66 -53.31 -130.60 1.74
C GLY A 66 -53.52 -131.82 2.65
N HIS A 67 -54.77 -132.09 3.04
CA HIS A 67 -55.15 -132.76 4.30
C HIS A 67 -54.86 -131.89 5.54
N GLU A 68 -55.74 -131.79 6.54
CA GLU A 68 -56.99 -132.55 6.81
C GLU A 68 -58.24 -131.66 6.94
N PHE A 69 -59.43 -132.29 7.00
CA PHE A 69 -60.74 -131.62 6.95
C PHE A 69 -61.32 -131.43 8.37
N GLY A 70 -61.16 -130.24 8.96
CA GLY A 70 -61.79 -129.84 10.22
C GLY A 70 -62.87 -128.77 10.03
N LYS A 71 -64.12 -129.02 10.45
CA LYS A 71 -65.24 -128.08 10.26
C LYS A 71 -65.36 -127.06 11.40
N THR A 72 -64.76 -125.88 11.24
CA THR A 72 -65.17 -124.67 11.99
C THR A 72 -64.70 -123.36 11.30
N ASN A 73 -65.54 -122.33 11.39
CA ASN A 73 -65.19 -120.89 11.41
C ASN A 73 -64.56 -120.23 10.15
N THR A 74 -65.06 -120.55 8.95
CA THR A 74 -64.81 -119.75 7.71
C THR A 74 -65.28 -118.28 7.79
N THR A 75 -65.98 -117.90 8.86
CA THR A 75 -66.44 -116.54 9.14
C THR A 75 -65.31 -115.64 9.67
N GLU A 76 -64.34 -116.17 10.40
CA GLU A 76 -63.34 -115.34 11.11
C GLU A 76 -62.26 -114.80 10.16
N GLU A 77 -61.82 -115.59 9.19
CA GLU A 77 -60.91 -115.14 8.12
C GLU A 77 -61.56 -114.04 7.26
N LEU A 78 -62.84 -114.20 6.94
CA LEU A 78 -63.63 -113.21 6.21
C LEU A 78 -63.83 -111.92 7.03
N GLU A 79 -63.97 -112.02 8.36
CA GLU A 79 -64.07 -110.85 9.24
C GLU A 79 -62.71 -110.14 9.41
N ASN A 80 -61.60 -110.87 9.47
CA ASN A 80 -60.26 -110.31 9.58
C ASN A 80 -59.82 -109.63 8.27
N THR A 81 -60.17 -110.20 7.11
CA THR A 81 -59.92 -109.56 5.80
C THR A 81 -60.76 -108.30 5.60
N LYS A 82 -62.02 -108.24 6.05
CA LYS A 82 -62.79 -106.98 6.11
C LYS A 82 -62.08 -105.91 6.93
N LYS A 83 -61.67 -106.24 8.17
CA LYS A 83 -60.98 -105.29 9.06
C LYS A 83 -59.72 -104.72 8.41
N LEU A 84 -58.92 -105.55 7.75
CA LEU A 84 -57.74 -105.09 7.00
C LEU A 84 -58.10 -104.19 5.82
N ILE A 85 -59.19 -104.49 5.08
CA ILE A 85 -59.68 -103.63 4.00
C ILE A 85 -60.16 -102.27 4.57
N GLU A 86 -60.82 -102.26 5.72
CA GLU A 86 -61.36 -101.05 6.35
C GLU A 86 -60.27 -100.20 7.01
N GLU A 87 -59.24 -100.82 7.60
CA GLU A 87 -57.99 -100.19 8.05
C GLU A 87 -57.23 -99.56 6.87
N LEU A 88 -57.05 -100.30 5.76
CA LEU A 88 -56.45 -99.78 4.53
C LEU A 88 -57.29 -98.65 3.91
N ARG A 89 -58.62 -98.69 4.02
CA ARG A 89 -59.51 -97.60 3.59
C ARG A 89 -59.32 -96.34 4.43
N LEU A 90 -59.20 -96.48 5.75
CA LEU A 90 -58.95 -95.36 6.67
C LEU A 90 -57.55 -94.77 6.50
N ASN A 91 -56.54 -95.59 6.19
CA ASN A 91 -55.18 -95.13 5.88
C ASN A 91 -55.11 -94.46 4.50
N LEU A 92 -55.88 -94.90 3.50
CA LEU A 92 -56.02 -94.18 2.24
C LEU A 92 -56.70 -92.83 2.47
N GLU A 93 -57.81 -92.81 3.21
CA GLU A 93 -58.55 -91.59 3.59
C GLU A 93 -57.75 -90.67 4.53
N SER A 94 -56.66 -91.13 5.15
CA SER A 94 -55.68 -90.24 5.81
C SER A 94 -54.68 -89.68 4.81
N VAL A 95 -54.01 -90.52 4.02
CA VAL A 95 -53.04 -90.07 3.01
C VAL A 95 -53.66 -89.09 2.01
N GLU A 96 -54.92 -89.27 1.60
CA GLU A 96 -55.64 -88.32 0.75
C GLU A 96 -55.86 -86.95 1.42
N ARG A 97 -56.09 -86.91 2.75
CA ARG A 97 -56.18 -85.65 3.51
C ARG A 97 -54.82 -85.00 3.73
N ASP A 98 -53.82 -85.81 4.06
CA ASP A 98 -52.45 -85.36 4.27
C ASP A 98 -51.87 -84.79 2.95
N GLU A 99 -52.21 -85.39 1.80
CA GLU A 99 -51.86 -84.87 0.46
C GLU A 99 -52.56 -83.53 0.14
N VAL A 100 -53.80 -83.33 0.59
CA VAL A 100 -54.48 -82.02 0.46
C VAL A 100 -53.84 -80.97 1.37
N GLN A 101 -53.51 -81.31 2.61
CA GLN A 101 -52.81 -80.39 3.53
C GLN A 101 -51.43 -79.98 2.98
N VAL A 102 -50.64 -80.93 2.48
CA VAL A 102 -49.35 -80.64 1.85
C VAL A 102 -49.48 -79.75 0.61
N LYS A 103 -50.60 -79.82 -0.14
CA LYS A 103 -50.88 -78.88 -1.25
C LYS A 103 -51.26 -77.49 -0.76
N GLU A 104 -52.12 -77.38 0.26
CA GLU A 104 -52.49 -76.09 0.86
C GLU A 104 -51.26 -75.39 1.47
N GLU A 105 -50.38 -76.14 2.15
CA GLU A 105 -49.10 -75.65 2.66
C GLU A 105 -48.13 -75.26 1.54
N ALA A 106 -48.02 -76.05 0.47
CA ALA A 106 -47.21 -75.69 -0.70
C ALA A 106 -47.71 -74.41 -1.40
N GLU A 107 -49.02 -74.24 -1.56
CA GLU A 107 -49.61 -73.02 -2.13
C GLU A 107 -49.44 -71.81 -1.21
N LEU A 108 -49.37 -72.00 0.11
CA LEU A 108 -49.01 -70.93 1.06
C LEU A 108 -47.53 -70.55 0.95
N VAL A 109 -46.63 -71.54 0.83
CA VAL A 109 -45.18 -71.29 0.65
C VAL A 109 -44.90 -70.60 -0.69
N ILE A 110 -45.56 -71.01 -1.78
CA ILE A 110 -45.42 -70.36 -3.10
C ILE A 110 -45.79 -68.88 -3.00
N ARG A 111 -46.98 -68.56 -2.46
CA ARG A 111 -47.41 -67.16 -2.27
C ARG A 111 -46.49 -66.37 -1.33
N LYS A 112 -45.86 -67.03 -0.35
CA LYS A 112 -44.87 -66.40 0.55
C LYS A 112 -43.55 -66.10 -0.17
N VAL A 113 -43.16 -66.90 -1.14
CA VAL A 113 -42.01 -66.63 -2.01
C VAL A 113 -42.34 -65.51 -3.01
N GLU A 114 -43.51 -65.54 -3.64
CA GLU A 114 -43.97 -64.47 -4.55
C GLU A 114 -44.04 -63.09 -3.86
N GLU A 115 -44.52 -63.04 -2.61
CA GLU A 115 -44.51 -61.84 -1.76
C GLU A 115 -43.09 -61.33 -1.51
N LEU A 116 -42.16 -62.21 -1.11
CA LEU A 116 -40.77 -61.85 -0.85
C LEU A 116 -39.98 -61.47 -2.13
N GLU A 117 -40.27 -62.09 -3.28
CA GLU A 117 -39.67 -61.72 -4.56
C GLU A 117 -40.12 -60.33 -5.02
N GLN A 118 -41.39 -59.98 -4.78
CA GLN A 118 -41.91 -58.62 -5.03
C GLN A 118 -41.29 -57.59 -4.06
N ASP A 119 -41.24 -57.88 -2.75
CA ASP A 119 -40.60 -57.01 -1.75
C ASP A 119 -39.13 -56.72 -2.10
N ILE A 120 -38.37 -57.76 -2.49
CA ILE A 120 -36.95 -57.62 -2.90
C ILE A 120 -36.83 -56.78 -4.19
N ALA A 121 -37.74 -56.95 -5.15
CA ALA A 121 -37.75 -56.17 -6.38
C ALA A 121 -38.08 -54.69 -6.13
N ASP A 122 -39.03 -54.39 -5.24
CA ASP A 122 -39.41 -53.02 -4.90
C ASP A 122 -38.39 -52.33 -3.98
N GLU A 123 -37.74 -53.04 -3.05
CA GLU A 123 -36.62 -52.50 -2.24
C GLU A 123 -35.40 -52.19 -3.14
N ALA A 124 -34.99 -53.10 -4.01
CA ALA A 124 -33.90 -52.82 -4.98
C ALA A 124 -34.26 -51.66 -5.93
N SER A 125 -35.55 -51.52 -6.27
CA SER A 125 -36.11 -50.39 -7.04
C SER A 125 -36.13 -49.09 -6.22
N PHE A 126 -36.19 -49.14 -4.89
CA PHE A 126 -36.10 -48.00 -3.99
C PHE A 126 -34.63 -47.59 -3.76
N GLU A 127 -33.75 -48.53 -3.44
CA GLU A 127 -32.29 -48.31 -3.31
C GLU A 127 -31.71 -47.65 -4.57
N ALA A 128 -32.05 -48.17 -5.76
CA ALA A 128 -31.56 -47.61 -7.03
C ALA A 128 -32.08 -46.19 -7.29
N LYS A 129 -33.30 -45.85 -6.86
CA LYS A 129 -33.84 -44.47 -6.96
C LYS A 129 -33.16 -43.55 -5.95
N ALA A 130 -32.95 -43.99 -4.72
CA ALA A 130 -32.25 -43.23 -3.68
C ALA A 130 -30.80 -42.92 -4.09
N GLN A 131 -30.09 -43.90 -4.65
CA GLN A 131 -28.74 -43.70 -5.20
C GLN A 131 -28.74 -42.69 -6.37
N LEU A 132 -29.71 -42.81 -7.30
CA LEU A 132 -29.88 -41.87 -8.41
C LEU A 132 -30.17 -40.43 -7.92
N GLU A 133 -31.01 -40.27 -6.90
CA GLU A 133 -31.35 -38.96 -6.32
C GLU A 133 -30.17 -38.34 -5.55
N VAL A 134 -29.36 -39.17 -4.88
CA VAL A 134 -28.07 -38.75 -4.29
C VAL A 134 -27.07 -38.32 -5.39
N GLU A 135 -26.92 -39.08 -6.47
CA GLU A 135 -26.05 -38.67 -7.59
C GLU A 135 -26.55 -37.39 -8.28
N GLN A 136 -27.86 -37.22 -8.46
CA GLN A 136 -28.45 -36.00 -9.06
C GLN A 136 -28.28 -34.77 -8.15
N SER A 137 -28.49 -34.90 -6.85
CA SER A 137 -28.31 -33.79 -5.90
C SER A 137 -26.83 -33.40 -5.75
N MET A 138 -25.91 -34.38 -5.68
CA MET A 138 -24.47 -34.13 -5.70
C MET A 138 -24.02 -33.48 -7.03
N GLY A 139 -24.54 -33.95 -8.17
CA GLY A 139 -24.29 -33.35 -9.48
C GLY A 139 -24.81 -31.91 -9.59
N SER A 140 -25.95 -31.61 -8.97
CA SER A 140 -26.52 -30.27 -8.89
C SER A 140 -25.69 -29.33 -8.00
N SER A 141 -25.14 -29.82 -6.89
CA SER A 141 -24.20 -29.04 -6.06
C SER A 141 -22.93 -28.70 -6.84
N ALA A 142 -22.28 -29.73 -7.42
CA ALA A 142 -21.05 -29.56 -8.20
C ALA A 142 -21.23 -28.63 -9.42
N ALA A 143 -22.40 -28.67 -10.08
CA ALA A 143 -22.73 -27.73 -11.16
C ALA A 143 -22.89 -26.28 -10.65
N SER A 144 -23.51 -26.09 -9.47
CA SER A 144 -23.68 -24.79 -8.84
C SER A 144 -22.36 -24.19 -8.37
N GLU A 145 -21.49 -25.01 -7.78
CA GLU A 145 -20.12 -24.66 -7.39
C GLU A 145 -19.26 -24.28 -8.61
N LEU A 146 -19.37 -25.03 -9.72
CA LEU A 146 -18.68 -24.71 -10.97
C LEU A 146 -19.17 -23.38 -11.57
N GLU A 147 -20.48 -23.10 -11.52
CA GLU A 147 -21.03 -21.81 -11.97
C GLU A 147 -20.58 -20.64 -11.07
N PHE A 148 -20.46 -20.87 -9.75
CA PHE A 148 -19.90 -19.89 -8.82
C PHE A 148 -18.43 -19.60 -9.12
N LEU A 149 -17.57 -20.62 -9.19
CA LEU A 149 -16.15 -20.49 -9.50
C LEU A 149 -15.93 -19.82 -10.88
N LYS A 150 -16.81 -20.07 -11.85
CA LYS A 150 -16.79 -19.37 -13.13
C LYS A 150 -17.08 -17.87 -12.99
N LYS A 151 -18.09 -17.47 -12.20
CA LYS A 151 -18.42 -16.06 -11.95
C LYS A 151 -17.30 -15.35 -11.20
N GLU A 152 -16.64 -16.03 -10.28
CA GLU A 152 -15.47 -15.54 -9.54
C GLU A 152 -14.27 -15.33 -10.49
N LEU A 153 -13.96 -16.33 -11.34
CA LEU A 153 -12.94 -16.22 -12.39
C LEU A 153 -13.23 -15.07 -13.37
N ASP A 154 -14.48 -14.93 -13.82
CA ASP A 154 -14.93 -13.84 -14.68
C ASP A 154 -14.96 -12.47 -13.94
N SER A 155 -14.86 -12.42 -12.61
CA SER A 155 -14.60 -11.19 -11.83
C SER A 155 -13.13 -10.88 -11.73
N LEU A 156 -12.32 -11.83 -11.27
CA LEU A 156 -10.87 -11.70 -11.14
C LEU A 156 -10.22 -11.31 -12.48
N ARG A 157 -10.78 -11.77 -13.61
CA ARG A 157 -10.33 -11.38 -14.96
C ARG A 157 -10.66 -9.93 -15.29
N ARG A 158 -11.86 -9.43 -14.97
CA ARG A 158 -12.22 -8.01 -15.14
C ARG A 158 -11.40 -7.10 -14.22
N GLU A 159 -11.09 -7.57 -13.02
CA GLU A 159 -10.22 -6.87 -12.06
C GLU A 159 -8.78 -6.82 -12.55
N TYR A 160 -8.26 -7.92 -13.12
CA TYR A 160 -6.96 -7.94 -13.79
C TYR A 160 -6.91 -6.99 -15.00
N ASP A 161 -7.90 -7.03 -15.89
CA ASP A 161 -7.97 -6.13 -17.05
C ASP A 161 -8.04 -4.65 -16.61
N SER A 162 -8.77 -4.35 -15.53
CA SER A 162 -8.81 -3.03 -14.89
C SER A 162 -7.45 -2.61 -14.32
N MET A 163 -6.74 -3.50 -13.63
CA MET A 163 -5.38 -3.23 -13.13
C MET A 163 -4.36 -3.02 -14.26
N VAL A 164 -4.47 -3.76 -15.37
CA VAL A 164 -3.61 -3.57 -16.55
C VAL A 164 -3.86 -2.20 -17.17
N ASN A 165 -5.12 -1.81 -17.37
CA ASN A 165 -5.46 -0.47 -17.86
C ASN A 165 -4.96 0.64 -16.91
N GLY A 166 -5.11 0.45 -15.59
CA GLY A 166 -4.61 1.39 -14.59
C GLY A 166 -3.08 1.51 -14.58
N ARG A 167 -2.37 0.39 -14.73
CA ARG A 167 -0.90 0.35 -14.91
C ARG A 167 -0.48 1.12 -16.16
N ASP A 168 -1.15 0.90 -17.28
CA ASP A 168 -0.75 1.47 -18.57
C ASP A 168 -1.03 2.98 -18.63
N VAL A 169 -2.11 3.45 -17.99
CA VAL A 169 -2.33 4.88 -17.71
C VAL A 169 -1.23 5.45 -16.80
N ALA A 170 -0.83 4.75 -15.74
CA ALA A 170 0.23 5.19 -14.84
C ALA A 170 1.61 5.26 -15.54
N ILE A 171 1.89 4.35 -16.48
CA ILE A 171 3.09 4.38 -17.33
C ILE A 171 3.05 5.60 -18.24
N ASN A 172 1.98 5.83 -18.99
CA ASN A 172 1.84 7.00 -19.88
C ASN A 172 2.04 8.32 -19.12
N ASN A 173 1.41 8.45 -17.94
CA ASN A 173 1.55 9.65 -17.09
C ASN A 173 3.00 9.82 -16.57
N ALA A 174 3.73 8.73 -16.32
CA ALA A 174 5.13 8.78 -15.92
C ALA A 174 6.05 9.16 -17.10
N GLU A 175 5.77 8.67 -18.30
CA GLU A 175 6.51 9.04 -19.51
C GLU A 175 6.29 10.52 -19.87
N GLU A 176 5.06 11.04 -19.75
CA GLU A 176 4.77 12.48 -19.91
C GLU A 176 5.51 13.33 -18.87
N ALA A 177 5.51 12.91 -17.59
CA ALA A 177 6.23 13.60 -16.53
C ALA A 177 7.76 13.60 -16.75
N VAL A 178 8.33 12.51 -17.29
CA VAL A 178 9.74 12.43 -17.67
C VAL A 178 10.04 13.33 -18.88
N ALA A 179 9.16 13.37 -19.88
CA ALA A 179 9.31 14.26 -21.03
C ALA A 179 9.30 15.74 -20.61
N ALA A 180 8.34 16.15 -19.78
CA ALA A 180 8.26 17.50 -19.22
C ALA A 180 9.48 17.83 -18.33
N SER A 181 9.96 16.87 -17.52
CA SER A 181 11.18 17.05 -16.72
C SER A 181 12.41 17.26 -17.60
N LYS A 182 12.48 16.62 -18.77
CA LYS A 182 13.60 16.75 -19.72
C LYS A 182 13.56 18.07 -20.49
N GLU A 183 12.37 18.61 -20.77
CA GLU A 183 12.23 19.96 -21.30
C GLU A 183 12.68 21.02 -20.29
N ILE A 184 12.33 20.84 -19.01
CA ILE A 184 12.80 21.69 -17.90
C ILE A 184 14.32 21.57 -17.71
N GLU A 185 14.89 20.36 -17.78
CA GLU A 185 16.34 20.11 -17.73
C GLU A 185 17.05 20.90 -18.83
N LYS A 186 16.61 20.77 -20.09
CA LYS A 186 17.18 21.52 -21.21
C LYS A 186 17.04 23.05 -21.02
N ALA A 187 15.89 23.54 -20.54
CA ALA A 187 15.71 24.96 -20.28
C ALA A 187 16.67 25.50 -19.19
N VAL A 188 17.07 24.65 -18.23
CA VAL A 188 18.10 24.98 -17.23
C VAL A 188 19.51 24.94 -17.84
N GLU A 189 19.80 24.02 -18.77
CA GLU A 189 21.06 24.02 -19.53
C GLU A 189 21.20 25.28 -20.40
N ASP A 190 20.15 25.65 -21.15
CA ASP A 190 20.10 26.84 -22.00
C ASP A 190 20.29 28.12 -21.15
N LEU A 191 19.57 28.27 -20.02
CA LEU A 191 19.75 29.40 -19.08
C LEU A 191 21.13 29.43 -18.42
N ASN A 192 21.76 28.28 -18.17
CA ASN A 192 23.12 28.23 -17.63
C ASN A 192 24.16 28.66 -18.68
N ALA A 193 23.94 28.37 -19.97
CA ALA A 193 24.75 28.89 -21.06
C ALA A 193 24.62 30.42 -21.18
N GLU A 194 23.40 30.97 -21.08
CA GLU A 194 23.18 32.43 -21.02
C GLU A 194 23.86 33.08 -19.80
N LEU A 195 23.80 32.45 -18.63
CA LEU A 195 24.48 32.91 -17.42
C LEU A 195 26.01 32.94 -17.58
N ILE A 196 26.60 31.97 -18.29
CA ILE A 196 28.03 31.96 -18.60
C ILE A 196 28.36 33.09 -19.59
N ALA A 197 27.62 33.20 -20.69
CA ALA A 197 27.84 34.23 -21.71
C ALA A 197 27.70 35.66 -21.16
N THR A 198 26.71 35.92 -20.31
CA THR A 198 26.52 37.23 -19.65
C THR A 198 27.57 37.52 -18.58
N LYS A 199 28.06 36.49 -17.88
CA LYS A 199 29.19 36.61 -16.96
C LYS A 199 30.52 36.86 -17.68
N GLU A 200 30.66 36.39 -18.91
CA GLU A 200 31.83 36.64 -19.75
C GLU A 200 31.79 38.02 -20.41
N SER A 201 30.64 38.44 -20.95
CA SER A 201 30.49 39.83 -21.43
C SER A 201 30.66 40.85 -20.30
N LEU A 202 30.14 40.58 -19.09
CA LEU A 202 30.38 41.44 -17.91
C LEU A 202 31.87 41.55 -17.54
N LYS A 203 32.65 40.46 -17.66
CA LYS A 203 34.12 40.53 -17.48
C LYS A 203 34.77 41.40 -18.54
N LEU A 204 34.43 41.20 -19.81
CA LEU A 204 35.00 41.96 -20.94
C LEU A 204 34.67 43.46 -20.85
N THR A 205 33.44 43.81 -20.48
CA THR A 205 33.07 45.21 -20.20
C THR A 205 33.84 45.77 -19.01
N ARG A 206 34.10 44.96 -17.97
CA ARG A 206 34.88 45.40 -16.80
C ARG A 206 36.37 45.57 -17.11
N THR A 207 36.98 44.74 -17.95
CA THR A 207 38.37 44.94 -18.39
C THR A 207 38.47 46.16 -19.30
N ALA A 208 37.54 46.33 -20.26
CA ALA A 208 37.49 47.52 -21.11
C ALA A 208 37.26 48.82 -20.32
N HIS A 209 36.48 48.78 -19.23
CA HIS A 209 36.36 49.93 -18.31
C HIS A 209 37.68 50.24 -17.61
N LEU A 210 38.37 49.23 -17.06
CA LEU A 210 39.64 49.44 -16.36
C LEU A 210 40.75 49.93 -17.31
N GLU A 211 40.79 49.40 -18.54
CA GLU A 211 41.68 49.89 -19.60
C GLU A 211 41.36 51.34 -19.97
N ALA A 212 40.09 51.70 -20.14
CA ALA A 212 39.68 53.09 -20.42
C ALA A 212 40.00 54.03 -19.25
N GLU A 213 39.79 53.59 -18.00
CA GLU A 213 40.11 54.31 -16.77
C GLU A 213 41.63 54.57 -16.66
N GLU A 214 42.46 53.56 -16.93
CA GLU A 214 43.93 53.68 -17.00
C GLU A 214 44.38 54.66 -18.09
N GLN A 215 43.80 54.59 -19.30
CA GLN A 215 44.08 55.56 -20.36
C GLN A 215 43.67 56.99 -19.96
N THR A 216 42.51 57.18 -19.30
CA THR A 216 42.12 58.51 -18.81
C THR A 216 43.00 59.02 -17.67
N SER A 217 43.49 58.16 -16.77
CA SER A 217 44.46 58.56 -15.75
C SER A 217 45.75 59.04 -16.41
N GLY A 218 46.32 58.28 -17.35
CA GLY A 218 47.55 58.66 -18.04
C GLY A 218 47.46 60.02 -18.75
N VAL A 219 46.33 60.30 -19.42
CA VAL A 219 46.09 61.62 -20.04
C VAL A 219 45.97 62.72 -18.99
N VAL A 220 45.25 62.51 -17.89
CA VAL A 220 45.13 63.50 -16.80
C VAL A 220 46.47 63.73 -16.08
N ASP A 221 47.30 62.70 -15.93
CA ASP A 221 48.64 62.80 -15.35
C ASP A 221 49.60 63.58 -16.28
N GLU A 222 49.52 63.41 -17.60
CA GLU A 222 50.26 64.25 -18.56
C GLU A 222 49.73 65.70 -18.61
N GLU A 223 48.41 65.91 -18.67
CA GLU A 223 47.82 67.26 -18.70
C GLU A 223 48.12 68.04 -17.40
N THR A 224 48.00 67.39 -16.23
CA THR A 224 48.32 68.04 -14.95
C THR A 224 49.82 68.30 -14.79
N HIS A 225 50.70 67.43 -15.31
CA HIS A 225 52.13 67.73 -15.34
C HIS A 225 52.45 68.92 -16.25
N ASN A 226 51.81 69.00 -17.42
CA ASN A 226 52.01 70.09 -18.38
C ASN A 226 51.51 71.44 -17.83
N CYS A 227 50.31 71.48 -17.25
CA CYS A 227 49.78 72.65 -16.55
C CYS A 227 50.67 73.07 -15.36
N LYS A 228 51.33 72.13 -14.67
CA LYS A 228 52.29 72.45 -13.60
C LYS A 228 53.57 73.11 -14.15
N LEU A 229 54.07 72.66 -15.30
CA LEU A 229 55.22 73.28 -15.97
C LEU A 229 54.90 74.69 -16.49
N GLU A 230 53.68 74.90 -17.00
CA GLU A 230 53.19 76.22 -17.41
C GLU A 230 53.01 77.16 -16.20
N LEU A 231 52.51 76.64 -15.07
CA LEU A 231 52.44 77.37 -13.80
C LEU A 231 53.84 77.80 -13.32
N GLU A 232 54.80 76.87 -13.22
CA GLU A 232 56.19 77.17 -12.77
C GLU A 232 56.90 78.18 -13.68
N GLN A 233 56.57 78.24 -14.98
CA GLN A 233 57.04 79.28 -15.89
C GLN A 233 56.37 80.63 -15.60
N SER A 234 55.05 80.66 -15.42
CA SER A 234 54.32 81.90 -15.11
C SER A 234 54.71 82.51 -13.76
N GLU A 235 55.05 81.69 -12.75
CA GLU A 235 55.57 82.15 -11.46
C GLU A 235 56.96 82.79 -11.60
N GLN A 236 57.85 82.21 -12.42
CA GLN A 236 59.16 82.80 -12.73
C GLN A 236 59.04 84.13 -13.48
N GLU A 237 58.15 84.21 -14.49
CA GLU A 237 57.87 85.48 -15.18
C GLU A 237 57.34 86.55 -14.20
N LEU A 238 56.40 86.18 -13.33
CA LEU A 238 55.85 87.05 -12.30
C LEU A 238 56.93 87.53 -11.31
N GLU A 239 57.86 86.67 -10.89
CA GLU A 239 58.96 87.09 -10.01
C GLU A 239 59.91 88.06 -10.73
N THR A 240 60.26 87.84 -12.00
CA THR A 240 61.08 88.81 -12.75
C THR A 240 60.36 90.15 -12.93
N LEU A 241 59.05 90.13 -13.18
CA LEU A 241 58.22 91.34 -13.27
C LEU A 241 58.15 92.07 -11.92
N ASN A 242 58.04 91.33 -10.81
CA ASN A 242 58.07 91.90 -9.46
C ASN A 242 59.41 92.58 -9.15
N GLN A 243 60.54 91.97 -9.53
CA GLN A 243 61.86 92.61 -9.43
C GLN A 243 61.95 93.89 -10.28
N GLN A 244 61.39 93.89 -11.50
CA GLN A 244 61.29 95.09 -12.33
C GLN A 244 60.44 96.18 -11.64
N VAL A 245 59.27 95.84 -11.10
CA VAL A 245 58.38 96.76 -10.36
C VAL A 245 59.08 97.33 -9.12
N LEU A 246 59.83 96.53 -8.37
CA LEU A 246 60.64 97.01 -7.25
C LEU A 246 61.72 98.01 -7.71
N SER A 247 62.40 97.73 -8.83
CA SER A 247 63.38 98.67 -9.39
C SER A 247 62.73 99.98 -9.84
N ALA A 248 61.56 99.92 -10.48
CA ALA A 248 60.78 101.07 -10.91
C ALA A 248 60.26 101.88 -9.70
N ARG A 249 59.92 101.22 -8.59
CA ARG A 249 59.52 101.86 -7.32
C ARG A 249 60.68 102.63 -6.69
N VAL A 250 61.91 102.10 -6.76
CA VAL A 250 63.14 102.79 -6.32
C VAL A 250 63.51 103.96 -7.25
N LEU A 251 63.26 103.84 -8.56
CA LEU A 251 63.41 104.97 -9.47
C LEU A 251 62.34 106.06 -9.23
N LYS A 252 61.09 105.66 -8.96
CA LYS A 252 60.02 106.60 -8.60
C LYS A 252 60.34 107.34 -7.28
N SER A 253 60.76 106.66 -6.22
CA SER A 253 61.09 107.35 -4.96
C SER A 253 62.28 108.31 -5.08
N LYS A 254 63.27 108.00 -5.94
CA LYS A 254 64.32 108.96 -6.31
C LYS A 254 63.77 110.17 -7.07
N LEU A 255 62.83 109.97 -7.99
CA LEU A 255 62.16 111.05 -8.72
C LEU A 255 61.36 111.95 -7.77
N GLU A 256 60.53 111.37 -6.89
CA GLU A 256 59.77 112.13 -5.87
C GLU A 256 60.70 112.94 -4.95
N ALA A 257 61.82 112.35 -4.49
CA ALA A 257 62.81 113.07 -3.69
C ALA A 257 63.44 114.26 -4.45
N SER A 258 63.76 114.09 -5.74
CA SER A 258 64.26 115.19 -6.58
C SER A 258 63.18 116.26 -6.86
N SER A 259 61.91 115.87 -6.93
CA SER A 259 60.76 116.76 -7.07
C SER A 259 60.55 117.60 -5.80
N SER A 260 60.68 116.97 -4.62
CA SER A 260 60.61 117.64 -3.31
C SER A 260 61.70 118.69 -3.15
N LEU A 261 62.96 118.38 -3.48
CA LEU A 261 64.06 119.35 -3.47
C LEU A 261 63.82 120.53 -4.41
N LEU A 262 63.21 120.30 -5.58
CA LEU A 262 62.82 121.36 -6.52
C LEU A 262 61.63 122.20 -5.99
N LEU A 263 60.82 121.65 -5.09
CA LEU A 263 59.73 122.36 -4.41
C LEU A 263 60.28 123.19 -3.23
N GLU A 264 61.22 122.67 -2.44
CA GLU A 264 61.95 123.42 -1.42
C GLU A 264 62.72 124.60 -2.03
N LEU A 265 63.43 124.41 -3.15
CA LEU A 265 64.11 125.49 -3.87
C LEU A 265 63.14 126.58 -4.35
N LYS A 266 61.91 126.21 -4.74
CA LYS A 266 60.84 127.17 -5.06
C LYS A 266 60.31 127.88 -3.81
N ALA A 267 60.28 127.21 -2.66
CA ALA A 267 59.86 127.79 -1.39
C ALA A 267 60.91 128.79 -0.85
N GLU A 268 62.21 128.50 -0.98
CA GLU A 268 63.28 129.48 -0.69
C GLU A 268 63.18 130.72 -1.60
N LEU A 269 62.91 130.50 -2.89
CA LEU A 269 62.74 131.60 -3.86
C LEU A 269 61.47 132.43 -3.58
N ALA A 270 60.41 131.82 -3.03
CA ALA A 270 59.24 132.53 -2.54
C ALA A 270 59.53 133.30 -1.24
N ALA A 271 60.22 132.70 -0.27
CA ALA A 271 60.60 133.34 0.99
C ALA A 271 61.53 134.56 0.79
N TYR A 272 62.35 134.55 -0.26
CA TYR A 272 63.13 135.72 -0.69
C TYR A 272 62.25 136.85 -1.27
N MET A 273 61.15 136.51 -1.94
CA MET A 273 60.21 137.48 -2.53
C MET A 273 59.27 138.12 -1.51
N GLU A 274 58.98 137.42 -0.40
CA GLU A 274 58.01 137.84 0.62
C GLU A 274 58.57 138.82 1.66
N SER A 275 59.85 139.20 1.56
CA SER A 275 60.52 140.11 2.52
C SER A 275 60.30 141.61 2.25
N LYS A 276 59.23 142.03 1.56
CA LYS A 276 58.96 143.46 1.29
C LYS A 276 57.48 143.88 1.21
N LEU A 277 57.24 144.97 1.95
CA LEU A 277 56.09 145.89 1.95
C LEU A 277 54.88 145.53 2.83
N GLU A 278 54.33 146.60 3.41
CA GLU A 278 53.31 146.63 4.45
C GLU A 278 51.96 147.15 3.92
N ASP A 279 50.94 146.95 4.76
CA ASP A 279 49.92 147.94 5.13
C ASP A 279 48.49 148.01 4.50
N GLU A 280 47.62 148.54 5.38
CA GLU A 280 46.29 149.18 5.21
C GLU A 280 45.09 148.40 4.61
N THR A 281 44.43 147.67 5.53
CA THR A 281 42.99 147.75 5.84
C THR A 281 42.00 148.52 4.91
N ASP A 282 41.36 147.81 3.98
CA ASP A 282 39.88 147.83 3.81
C ASP A 282 39.37 146.43 3.40
N VAL A 283 39.87 145.41 4.11
CA VAL A 283 39.73 144.01 3.69
C VAL A 283 38.66 143.26 4.48
N LEU A 284 38.35 143.62 5.73
CA LEU A 284 37.57 142.75 6.65
C LEU A 284 36.21 142.29 6.09
N ARG A 285 35.36 143.19 5.57
CA ARG A 285 34.07 142.79 4.95
C ARG A 285 34.21 142.00 3.63
N LYS A 286 35.36 142.07 2.97
CA LYS A 286 35.70 141.19 1.82
C LYS A 286 36.28 139.86 2.29
N LYS A 287 37.06 139.84 3.38
CA LYS A 287 37.56 138.64 4.04
C LYS A 287 36.41 137.83 4.63
N GLU A 288 35.46 138.43 5.33
CA GLU A 288 34.25 137.78 5.83
C GLU A 288 33.42 137.18 4.68
N LEU A 289 33.27 137.89 3.57
CA LEU A 289 32.55 137.38 2.39
C LEU A 289 33.31 136.25 1.68
N GLU A 290 34.63 136.38 1.52
CA GLU A 290 35.49 135.38 0.89
C GLU A 290 35.71 134.16 1.81
N GLU A 291 35.66 134.33 3.13
CA GLU A 291 35.68 133.28 4.15
C GLU A 291 34.35 132.54 4.20
N VAL A 292 33.21 133.24 4.14
CA VAL A 292 31.90 132.58 3.95
C VAL A 292 31.85 131.84 2.62
N LYS A 293 32.39 132.41 1.54
CA LYS A 293 32.54 131.74 0.24
C LYS A 293 33.46 130.52 0.32
N MET A 294 34.62 130.63 0.97
CA MET A 294 35.56 129.51 1.13
C MET A 294 34.99 128.41 2.05
N ASN A 295 34.18 128.77 3.05
CA ASN A 295 33.43 127.82 3.86
C ASN A 295 32.29 127.15 3.07
N ILE A 296 31.65 127.85 2.13
CA ILE A 296 30.68 127.27 1.18
C ILE A 296 31.38 126.34 0.17
N GLU A 297 32.53 126.73 -0.37
CA GLU A 297 33.36 125.91 -1.26
C GLU A 297 33.87 124.66 -0.53
N LYS A 298 34.30 124.80 0.73
CA LYS A 298 34.67 123.67 1.59
C LYS A 298 33.47 122.77 1.90
N ALA A 299 32.33 123.32 2.33
CA ALA A 299 31.14 122.53 2.64
C ALA A 299 30.57 121.82 1.40
N THR A 300 30.67 122.43 0.21
CA THR A 300 30.28 121.77 -1.05
C THR A 300 31.27 120.70 -1.49
N ALA A 301 32.58 120.88 -1.26
CA ALA A 301 33.56 119.81 -1.44
C ALA A 301 33.34 118.63 -0.47
N GLU A 302 33.06 118.92 0.81
CA GLU A 302 32.70 117.91 1.81
C GLU A 302 31.42 117.16 1.41
N VAL A 303 30.36 117.87 1.02
CA VAL A 303 29.11 117.27 0.50
C VAL A 303 29.36 116.42 -0.75
N ASN A 304 30.24 116.84 -1.67
CA ASN A 304 30.60 116.03 -2.83
C ASN A 304 31.34 114.75 -2.42
N SER A 305 32.32 114.82 -1.51
CA SER A 305 33.03 113.63 -1.01
C SER A 305 32.11 112.65 -0.25
N LEU A 306 31.14 113.17 0.51
CA LEU A 306 30.10 112.36 1.18
C LEU A 306 29.14 111.73 0.17
N LYS A 307 28.88 112.40 -0.96
CA LYS A 307 28.08 111.88 -2.06
C LYS A 307 28.80 110.78 -2.82
N GLU A 308 30.10 110.94 -3.07
CA GLU A 308 30.98 109.92 -3.67
C GLU A 308 31.08 108.67 -2.77
N ALA A 309 31.30 108.86 -1.46
CA ALA A 309 31.25 107.77 -0.47
C ALA A 309 29.88 107.09 -0.41
N SER A 310 28.79 107.85 -0.52
CA SER A 310 27.42 107.32 -0.58
C SER A 310 27.19 106.49 -1.85
N THR A 311 27.73 106.89 -3.01
CA THR A 311 27.66 106.08 -4.23
C THR A 311 28.51 104.82 -4.15
N LEU A 312 29.68 104.86 -3.51
CA LEU A 312 30.52 103.67 -3.29
C LEU A 312 29.82 102.64 -2.38
N LEU A 313 29.28 103.09 -1.24
CA LEU A 313 28.48 102.25 -0.34
C LEU A 313 27.20 101.71 -1.00
N GLN A 314 26.62 102.43 -1.97
CA GLN A 314 25.52 101.92 -2.77
C GLN A 314 25.97 100.82 -3.74
N SER A 315 27.12 100.94 -4.42
CA SER A 315 27.66 99.85 -5.24
C SER A 315 28.02 98.62 -4.41
N GLU A 316 28.72 98.79 -3.28
CA GLU A 316 29.06 97.68 -2.36
C GLU A 316 27.80 96.97 -1.85
N LEU A 317 26.74 97.71 -1.53
CA LEU A 317 25.46 97.15 -1.10
C LEU A 317 24.73 96.36 -2.21
N GLU A 318 24.81 96.78 -3.48
CA GLU A 318 24.27 95.98 -4.59
C GLU A 318 25.15 94.75 -4.89
N GLU A 319 26.47 94.82 -4.74
CA GLU A 319 27.36 93.66 -4.86
C GLU A 319 27.12 92.64 -3.74
N GLU A 320 26.98 93.05 -2.48
CA GLU A 320 26.60 92.14 -1.37
C GLU A 320 25.25 91.47 -1.61
N LYS A 321 24.25 92.18 -2.17
CA LYS A 321 22.95 91.59 -2.54
C LYS A 321 23.09 90.53 -3.64
N LEU A 322 23.94 90.76 -4.64
CA LEU A 322 24.21 89.77 -5.69
C LEU A 322 24.88 88.52 -5.11
N ILE A 323 25.88 88.69 -4.22
CA ILE A 323 26.53 87.59 -3.51
C ILE A 323 25.53 86.82 -2.65
N LEU A 324 24.67 87.51 -1.89
CA LEU A 324 23.63 86.92 -1.04
C LEU A 324 22.62 86.10 -1.85
N ASN A 325 22.22 86.57 -3.03
CA ASN A 325 21.28 85.86 -3.90
C ASN A 325 21.93 84.62 -4.53
N ASN A 326 23.17 84.72 -5.00
CA ASN A 326 23.94 83.57 -5.49
C ASN A 326 24.14 82.51 -4.39
N LEU A 327 24.40 82.94 -3.15
CA LEU A 327 24.53 82.05 -1.99
C LEU A 327 23.22 81.28 -1.74
N LYS A 328 22.07 81.97 -1.71
CA LYS A 328 20.75 81.35 -1.54
C LYS A 328 20.42 80.35 -2.65
N GLU A 329 20.69 80.70 -3.91
CA GLU A 329 20.47 79.77 -5.02
C GLU A 329 21.35 78.50 -4.87
N SER A 330 22.57 78.65 -4.34
CA SER A 330 23.44 77.50 -4.02
C SER A 330 22.95 76.69 -2.81
N GLU A 331 22.35 77.33 -1.81
CA GLU A 331 21.76 76.71 -0.61
C GLU A 331 20.50 75.91 -0.96
N GLU A 332 19.62 76.45 -1.82
CA GLU A 332 18.45 75.75 -2.36
C GLU A 332 18.88 74.53 -3.19
N LYS A 333 19.88 74.70 -4.08
CA LYS A 333 20.47 73.59 -4.86
C LYS A 333 21.15 72.53 -3.99
N ALA A 334 21.76 72.91 -2.87
CA ALA A 334 22.32 71.96 -1.92
C ALA A 334 21.22 71.22 -1.14
N SER A 335 20.18 71.94 -0.72
CA SER A 335 19.03 71.40 0.02
C SER A 335 18.26 70.35 -0.80
N ALA A 336 18.04 70.60 -2.09
CA ALA A 336 17.44 69.62 -3.01
C ALA A 336 18.24 68.31 -3.07
N LYS A 337 19.57 68.39 -3.23
CA LYS A 337 20.45 67.22 -3.23
C LYS A 337 20.44 66.47 -1.89
N VAL A 338 20.31 67.17 -0.77
CA VAL A 338 20.15 66.54 0.55
C VAL A 338 18.82 65.77 0.62
N THR A 339 17.73 66.32 0.09
CA THR A 339 16.45 65.57 0.03
C THR A 339 16.49 64.37 -0.92
N ASP A 340 17.20 64.45 -2.05
CA ASP A 340 17.38 63.31 -2.96
C ASP A 340 18.16 62.16 -2.27
N LEU A 341 19.29 62.48 -1.63
CA LEU A 341 20.10 61.52 -0.88
C LEU A 341 19.34 60.93 0.31
N GLN A 342 18.46 61.71 0.96
CA GLN A 342 17.59 61.21 2.03
C GLN A 342 16.59 60.16 1.51
N VAL A 343 16.03 60.36 0.31
CA VAL A 343 15.13 59.38 -0.35
C VAL A 343 15.88 58.13 -0.77
N GLU A 344 17.09 58.26 -1.35
CA GLU A 344 17.93 57.10 -1.68
C GLU A 344 18.35 56.30 -0.44
N LEU A 345 18.60 56.97 0.69
CA LEU A 345 18.92 56.34 1.96
C LEU A 345 17.75 55.49 2.50
N GLU A 346 16.51 55.99 2.46
CA GLU A 346 15.33 55.20 2.88
C GLU A 346 15.00 54.06 1.89
N LYS A 347 15.23 54.28 0.59
CA LYS A 347 15.14 53.22 -0.44
C LYS A 347 16.19 52.12 -0.20
N SER A 348 17.40 52.49 0.22
CA SER A 348 18.47 51.54 0.60
C SER A 348 18.12 50.77 1.88
N LYS A 349 17.67 51.46 2.94
CA LYS A 349 17.23 50.83 4.20
C LYS A 349 16.11 49.81 3.99
N SER A 350 15.09 50.17 3.19
CA SER A 350 13.97 49.27 2.90
C SER A 350 14.38 48.07 2.04
N ALA A 351 15.29 48.25 1.07
CA ALA A 351 15.89 47.14 0.32
C ALA A 351 16.71 46.19 1.23
N ILE A 352 17.51 46.72 2.17
CA ILE A 352 18.25 45.93 3.17
C ILE A 352 17.29 45.12 4.05
N ALA A 353 16.21 45.73 4.54
CA ALA A 353 15.20 45.03 5.35
C ALA A 353 14.51 43.89 4.57
N PHE A 354 14.20 44.09 3.29
CA PHE A 354 13.66 43.04 2.42
C PHE A 354 14.67 41.89 2.22
N LEU A 355 15.94 42.20 1.97
CA LEU A 355 17.00 41.20 1.81
C LEU A 355 17.21 40.40 3.11
N GLN A 356 17.21 41.05 4.28
CA GLN A 356 17.28 40.37 5.58
C GLN A 356 16.06 39.46 5.82
N MET A 357 14.86 39.86 5.42
CA MET A 357 13.68 38.98 5.49
C MET A 357 13.87 37.73 4.61
N LYS A 358 14.41 37.88 3.39
CA LYS A 358 14.68 36.75 2.49
C LYS A 358 15.84 35.87 2.94
N GLU A 359 16.88 36.44 3.54
CA GLU A 359 17.95 35.68 4.17
C GLU A 359 17.42 34.84 5.35
N ASN A 360 16.55 35.41 6.18
CA ASN A 360 15.91 34.69 7.28
C ASN A 360 14.98 33.56 6.78
N GLU A 361 14.18 33.79 5.72
CA GLU A 361 13.40 32.72 5.06
C GLU A 361 14.30 31.59 4.54
N ALA A 362 15.42 31.93 3.89
CA ALA A 362 16.37 30.94 3.39
C ALA A 362 17.06 30.18 4.54
N ARG A 363 17.42 30.86 5.62
CA ARG A 363 18.05 30.26 6.80
C ARG A 363 17.10 29.32 7.55
N GLU A 364 15.79 29.61 7.59
CA GLU A 364 14.79 28.65 8.09
C GLU A 364 14.72 27.40 7.20
N VAL A 365 14.65 27.57 5.86
CA VAL A 365 14.64 26.42 4.92
C VAL A 365 15.93 25.58 5.04
N MET A 366 17.10 26.20 5.18
CA MET A 366 18.36 25.48 5.41
C MET A 366 18.38 24.73 6.75
N ALA A 367 17.72 25.23 7.80
CA ALA A 367 17.59 24.53 9.09
C ALA A 367 16.59 23.36 9.05
N GLU A 368 15.78 23.24 8.00
CA GLU A 368 14.83 22.15 7.77
C GLU A 368 15.32 21.08 6.82
N LEU A 369 16.12 21.44 5.80
CA LEU A 369 16.58 20.51 4.77
C LEU A 369 17.33 19.28 5.35
N PRO A 370 18.25 19.42 6.32
CA PRO A 370 18.90 18.26 6.96
C PRO A 370 17.92 17.33 7.68
N LYS A 371 16.83 17.87 8.25
CA LYS A 371 15.81 17.07 8.97
C LYS A 371 14.94 16.27 8.01
N LYS A 372 14.62 16.85 6.85
CA LYS A 372 13.95 16.12 5.75
C LYS A 372 14.85 15.04 5.18
N LEU A 373 16.13 15.34 4.96
CA LEU A 373 17.11 14.37 4.48
C LEU A 373 17.29 13.21 5.48
N GLN A 374 17.39 13.50 6.78
CA GLN A 374 17.45 12.48 7.82
C GLN A 374 16.20 11.59 7.84
N ALA A 375 15.00 12.17 7.74
CA ALA A 375 13.76 11.41 7.67
C ALA A 375 13.70 10.50 6.43
N ALA A 376 14.09 11.02 5.25
CA ALA A 376 14.12 10.23 4.01
C ALA A 376 15.17 9.08 4.05
N VAL A 377 16.28 9.26 4.77
CA VAL A 377 17.25 8.17 5.02
C VAL A 377 16.64 7.10 5.94
N GLN A 378 15.93 7.51 7.01
CA GLN A 378 15.25 6.55 7.90
C GLN A 378 14.15 5.78 7.17
N GLU A 379 13.33 6.46 6.36
CA GLU A 379 12.29 5.84 5.51
C GLU A 379 12.89 4.84 4.49
N ALA A 380 14.05 5.16 3.91
CA ALA A 380 14.76 4.26 3.00
C ALA A 380 15.35 3.03 3.71
N ASP A 381 15.90 3.18 4.92
CA ASP A 381 16.40 2.06 5.73
C ASP A 381 15.24 1.18 6.24
N GLU A 382 14.10 1.77 6.63
CA GLU A 382 12.88 1.06 6.99
C GLU A 382 12.32 0.25 5.80
N ALA A 383 12.14 0.87 4.63
CA ALA A 383 11.69 0.20 3.41
C ALA A 383 12.63 -0.95 2.98
N LYS A 384 13.95 -0.74 3.13
CA LYS A 384 14.97 -1.78 2.88
C LYS A 384 14.84 -2.95 3.86
N SER A 385 14.59 -2.69 5.15
CA SER A 385 14.38 -3.74 6.15
C SER A 385 13.12 -4.58 5.86
N LEU A 386 12.02 -3.93 5.43
CA LEU A 386 10.79 -4.60 5.00
C LEU A 386 11.01 -5.44 3.74
N SER A 387 11.77 -4.93 2.76
CA SER A 387 12.14 -5.69 1.56
C SER A 387 12.97 -6.94 1.90
N GLN A 388 13.91 -6.83 2.86
CA GLN A 388 14.69 -7.98 3.33
C GLN A 388 13.85 -9.01 4.10
N ALA A 389 12.87 -8.56 4.91
CA ALA A 389 11.94 -9.44 5.58
C ALA A 389 11.06 -10.22 4.58
N ALA A 390 10.46 -9.53 3.61
CA ALA A 390 9.64 -10.17 2.57
C ALA A 390 10.44 -11.15 1.69
N GLN A 391 11.73 -10.88 1.43
CA GLN A 391 12.62 -11.83 0.75
C GLN A 391 12.91 -13.08 1.59
N ALA A 392 13.06 -12.94 2.92
CA ALA A 392 13.26 -14.08 3.82
C ALA A 392 12.00 -14.95 3.93
N GLU A 393 10.82 -14.33 4.05
CA GLU A 393 9.52 -15.04 4.05
C GLU A 393 9.28 -15.78 2.74
N LEU A 394 9.59 -15.16 1.59
CA LEU A 394 9.50 -15.81 0.28
C LEU A 394 10.43 -17.02 0.15
N LEU A 395 11.67 -16.95 0.68
CA LEU A 395 12.59 -18.08 0.69
C LEU A 395 12.10 -19.21 1.59
N GLN A 396 11.54 -18.90 2.77
CA GLN A 396 10.94 -19.92 3.64
C GLN A 396 9.74 -20.59 2.96
N ALA A 397 8.84 -19.81 2.34
CA ALA A 397 7.69 -20.34 1.60
C ALA A 397 8.12 -21.24 0.42
N GLN A 398 9.25 -20.93 -0.24
CA GLN A 398 9.84 -21.80 -1.28
C GLN A 398 10.39 -23.11 -0.71
N GLU A 399 11.07 -23.09 0.44
CA GLU A 399 11.54 -24.32 1.11
C GLU A 399 10.35 -25.20 1.54
N GLU A 400 9.32 -24.61 2.13
CA GLU A 400 8.10 -25.31 2.53
C GLU A 400 7.34 -25.89 1.33
N ALA A 401 7.28 -25.16 0.20
CA ALA A 401 6.68 -25.64 -1.05
C ALA A 401 7.47 -26.81 -1.67
N GLU A 402 8.81 -26.75 -1.76
CA GLU A 402 9.62 -27.87 -2.25
C GLU A 402 9.54 -29.09 -1.31
N LYS A 403 9.45 -28.88 0.00
CA LYS A 403 9.22 -29.93 0.99
C LYS A 403 7.85 -30.60 0.84
N ALA A 404 6.80 -29.83 0.56
CA ALA A 404 5.46 -30.36 0.25
C ALA A 404 5.41 -31.09 -1.11
N LYS A 405 6.14 -30.59 -2.11
CA LYS A 405 6.32 -31.24 -3.42
C LYS A 405 7.09 -32.56 -3.32
N ALA A 406 8.11 -32.63 -2.45
CA ALA A 406 8.83 -33.86 -2.14
C ALA A 406 7.92 -34.89 -1.43
N SER A 407 7.11 -34.47 -0.45
CA SER A 407 6.16 -35.38 0.22
C SER A 407 5.09 -35.88 -0.76
N LEU A 408 4.54 -35.01 -1.61
CA LEU A 408 3.63 -35.38 -2.70
C LEU A 408 4.24 -36.43 -3.64
N ALA A 409 5.49 -36.28 -4.05
CA ALA A 409 6.19 -37.27 -4.88
C ALA A 409 6.32 -38.63 -4.19
N THR A 410 6.62 -38.67 -2.89
CA THR A 410 6.65 -39.94 -2.14
C THR A 410 5.27 -40.60 -2.02
N LEU A 411 4.20 -39.80 -1.85
CA LEU A 411 2.82 -40.28 -1.82
C LEU A 411 2.38 -40.82 -3.20
N GLN A 412 2.74 -40.14 -4.28
CA GLN A 412 2.47 -40.58 -5.66
C GLN A 412 3.19 -41.90 -5.99
N ASN A 413 4.46 -42.05 -5.59
CA ASN A 413 5.21 -43.30 -5.73
C ASN A 413 4.58 -44.43 -4.91
N ARG A 414 4.13 -44.17 -3.67
CA ARG A 414 3.41 -45.14 -2.85
C ARG A 414 2.07 -45.56 -3.49
N LEU A 415 1.32 -44.62 -4.06
CA LEU A 415 0.07 -44.89 -4.80
C LEU A 415 0.32 -45.71 -6.07
N HIS A 416 1.45 -45.51 -6.76
CA HIS A 416 1.83 -46.34 -7.91
C HIS A 416 2.18 -47.77 -7.48
N ALA A 417 2.94 -47.92 -6.39
CA ALA A 417 3.28 -49.23 -5.83
C ALA A 417 2.04 -50.04 -5.41
N THR A 418 1.10 -49.44 -4.68
CA THR A 418 -0.15 -50.14 -4.28
C THR A 418 -1.05 -50.46 -5.48
N LYS A 419 -1.07 -49.62 -6.52
CA LYS A 419 -1.76 -49.97 -7.79
C LYS A 419 -1.15 -51.20 -8.48
N MET A 420 0.18 -51.31 -8.49
CA MET A 420 0.88 -52.49 -9.02
C MET A 420 0.64 -53.74 -8.16
N GLU A 421 0.63 -53.60 -6.83
CA GLU A 421 0.34 -54.68 -5.88
C GLU A 421 -1.10 -55.20 -6.00
N ILE A 422 -2.08 -54.30 -6.16
CA ILE A 422 -3.48 -54.67 -6.48
C ILE A 422 -3.56 -55.38 -7.84
N GLY A 423 -2.78 -54.94 -8.83
CA GLY A 423 -2.67 -55.60 -10.13
C GLY A 423 -2.13 -57.03 -10.00
N ALA A 424 -1.01 -57.21 -9.30
CA ALA A 424 -0.40 -58.52 -9.03
C ALA A 424 -1.36 -59.43 -8.22
N SER A 425 -2.05 -58.87 -7.22
CA SER A 425 -3.06 -59.59 -6.43
C SER A 425 -4.21 -60.09 -7.30
N LYS A 426 -4.75 -59.27 -8.21
CA LYS A 426 -5.80 -59.67 -9.17
C LYS A 426 -5.32 -60.69 -10.22
N VAL A 427 -4.03 -60.72 -10.55
CA VAL A 427 -3.44 -61.79 -11.39
C VAL A 427 -3.32 -63.08 -10.59
N SER A 428 -2.82 -63.02 -9.35
CA SER A 428 -2.74 -64.15 -8.43
C SER A 428 -4.12 -64.77 -8.14
N GLU A 429 -5.13 -63.93 -7.91
CA GLU A 429 -6.54 -64.33 -7.74
C GLU A 429 -7.08 -65.12 -8.94
N LYS A 430 -6.80 -64.66 -10.17
CA LYS A 430 -7.16 -65.39 -11.40
C LYS A 430 -6.41 -66.73 -11.51
N LEU A 431 -5.10 -66.73 -11.25
CA LEU A 431 -4.27 -67.93 -11.31
C LEU A 431 -4.72 -68.98 -10.27
N ALA A 432 -5.09 -68.55 -9.06
CA ALA A 432 -5.70 -69.39 -8.04
C ALA A 432 -7.08 -69.93 -8.48
N LYS A 433 -7.97 -69.07 -9.01
CA LYS A 433 -9.27 -69.49 -9.55
C LYS A 433 -9.15 -70.50 -10.69
N ASP A 434 -8.20 -70.32 -11.60
CA ASP A 434 -7.98 -71.26 -12.71
C ASP A 434 -7.26 -72.54 -12.26
N SER A 435 -6.44 -72.47 -11.19
CA SER A 435 -5.88 -73.66 -10.52
C SER A 435 -6.96 -74.48 -9.82
N ILE A 436 -7.92 -73.83 -9.14
CA ILE A 436 -9.10 -74.49 -8.55
C ILE A 436 -9.91 -75.19 -9.66
N LYS A 437 -10.24 -74.50 -10.76
CA LYS A 437 -10.91 -75.11 -11.92
C LYS A 437 -10.09 -76.21 -12.62
N ALA A 438 -8.78 -76.26 -12.43
CA ALA A 438 -7.94 -77.35 -12.94
C ALA A 438 -8.01 -78.57 -12.01
N LEU A 439 -7.99 -78.33 -10.69
CA LEU A 439 -8.20 -79.36 -9.67
C LEU A 439 -9.61 -79.97 -9.79
N GLU A 440 -10.67 -79.16 -9.81
CA GLU A 440 -12.07 -79.60 -10.02
C GLU A 440 -12.21 -80.52 -11.25
N ARG A 441 -11.58 -80.17 -12.38
CA ARG A 441 -11.58 -81.02 -13.58
C ARG A 441 -10.76 -82.29 -13.39
N SER A 442 -9.61 -82.23 -12.70
CA SER A 442 -8.81 -83.42 -12.39
C SER A 442 -9.56 -84.39 -11.47
N GLU A 443 -10.35 -83.87 -10.53
CA GLU A 443 -11.18 -84.69 -9.63
C GLU A 443 -12.43 -85.23 -10.33
N SER A 444 -13.06 -84.43 -11.21
CA SER A 444 -14.11 -84.89 -12.11
C SER A 444 -13.63 -86.04 -13.01
N THR A 445 -12.41 -85.96 -13.56
CA THR A 445 -11.80 -87.10 -14.29
C THR A 445 -11.39 -88.26 -13.38
N ARG A 446 -11.06 -88.01 -12.10
CA ARG A 446 -10.79 -89.06 -11.09
C ARG A 446 -12.06 -89.80 -10.66
N GLY A 447 -13.24 -89.22 -10.83
CA GLY A 447 -14.52 -89.93 -10.77
C GLY A 447 -14.72 -90.97 -11.90
N GLY A 448 -13.86 -90.97 -12.92
CA GLY A 448 -14.01 -91.76 -14.15
C GLY A 448 -13.50 -93.21 -14.13
N SER A 449 -12.82 -93.69 -13.08
CA SER A 449 -12.47 -95.13 -12.96
C SER A 449 -12.08 -95.59 -11.55
N ASN A 450 -12.18 -96.91 -11.32
CA ASN A 450 -11.56 -97.66 -10.21
C ASN A 450 -12.01 -97.39 -8.77
N LYS A 451 -13.30 -97.67 -8.51
CA LYS A 451 -13.79 -98.60 -7.48
C LYS A 451 -12.77 -99.07 -6.41
N LYS A 452 -12.99 -98.63 -5.16
CA LYS A 452 -12.32 -99.02 -3.89
C LYS A 452 -10.86 -98.56 -3.71
N GLU A 453 -10.70 -97.39 -3.10
CA GLU A 453 -9.95 -97.30 -1.83
C GLU A 453 -10.53 -96.16 -0.97
N VAL A 454 -10.21 -96.12 0.33
CA VAL A 454 -10.86 -95.22 1.31
C VAL A 454 -9.90 -94.08 1.66
N ASP A 455 -9.82 -93.11 0.75
CA ASP A 455 -9.05 -91.87 0.97
C ASP A 455 -9.78 -90.93 1.94
N THR A 456 -9.58 -91.15 3.25
CA THR A 456 -9.92 -90.19 4.31
C THR A 456 -8.94 -89.01 4.35
N SER A 457 -8.64 -88.43 3.17
CA SER A 457 -7.68 -87.33 2.98
C SER A 457 -8.34 -85.96 2.85
N SER A 458 -9.65 -85.90 2.55
CA SER A 458 -10.44 -84.67 2.48
C SER A 458 -11.22 -84.35 3.76
N LEU A 459 -10.86 -84.95 4.90
CA LEU A 459 -11.33 -84.56 6.22
C LEU A 459 -10.13 -84.31 7.12
N VAL A 460 -9.73 -83.05 7.26
CA VAL A 460 -8.61 -82.65 8.13
C VAL A 460 -9.04 -82.78 9.59
N THR A 461 -8.83 -83.96 10.17
CA THR A 461 -9.04 -84.22 11.59
C THR A 461 -7.91 -83.57 12.39
N LEU A 462 -8.06 -82.27 12.69
CA LEU A 462 -7.28 -81.59 13.73
C LEU A 462 -7.36 -82.39 15.02
N THR A 463 -6.22 -82.68 15.64
CA THR A 463 -6.19 -83.19 17.00
C THR A 463 -6.63 -82.10 17.98
N LEU A 464 -7.08 -82.51 19.17
CA LEU A 464 -7.56 -81.57 20.19
C LEU A 464 -6.47 -80.57 20.60
N ASP A 465 -5.21 -81.02 20.66
CA ASP A 465 -4.05 -80.20 20.99
C ASP A 465 -3.74 -79.18 19.88
N GLU A 466 -3.81 -79.58 18.60
CA GLU A 466 -3.65 -78.66 17.46
C GLU A 466 -4.77 -77.60 17.43
N TYR A 467 -6.02 -77.98 17.73
CA TYR A 467 -7.12 -77.04 17.85
C TYR A 467 -6.89 -76.02 18.98
N HIS A 468 -6.42 -76.47 20.15
CA HIS A 468 -6.08 -75.58 21.26
C HIS A 468 -4.87 -74.68 20.96
N GLU A 469 -3.82 -75.16 20.29
CA GLU A 469 -2.70 -74.31 19.88
C GLU A 469 -3.14 -73.28 18.83
N LEU A 470 -3.93 -73.67 17.83
CA LEU A 470 -4.42 -72.77 16.79
C LEU A 470 -5.36 -71.72 17.38
N SER A 471 -6.30 -72.10 18.25
CA SER A 471 -7.18 -71.19 18.99
C SER A 471 -6.37 -70.17 19.82
N LYS A 472 -5.36 -70.64 20.57
CA LYS A 472 -4.44 -69.78 21.35
C LYS A 472 -3.57 -68.88 20.47
N ARG A 473 -3.30 -69.27 19.22
CA ARG A 473 -2.60 -68.44 18.23
C ARG A 473 -3.52 -67.36 17.65
N THR A 474 -4.77 -67.68 17.38
CA THR A 474 -5.81 -66.72 16.97
C THR A 474 -6.05 -65.67 18.05
N GLN A 475 -6.25 -66.08 19.31
CA GLN A 475 -6.43 -65.16 20.45
C GLN A 475 -5.24 -64.18 20.56
N LYS A 476 -3.99 -64.66 20.44
CA LYS A 476 -2.81 -63.77 20.46
C LYS A 476 -2.74 -62.81 19.27
N ALA A 477 -3.23 -63.21 18.10
CA ALA A 477 -3.32 -62.33 16.94
C ALA A 477 -4.40 -61.25 17.12
N GLU A 478 -5.52 -61.62 17.72
CA GLU A 478 -6.61 -60.71 18.10
C GLU A 478 -6.17 -59.72 19.19
N GLU A 479 -5.51 -60.17 20.26
CA GLU A 479 -4.86 -59.32 21.27
C GLU A 479 -3.89 -58.32 20.63
N GLN A 480 -3.08 -58.77 19.66
CA GLN A 480 -2.16 -57.89 18.93
C GLN A 480 -2.86 -56.96 17.93
N ALA A 481 -4.07 -57.29 17.45
CA ALA A 481 -4.89 -56.40 16.64
C ALA A 481 -5.55 -55.33 17.51
N ASN A 482 -6.13 -55.73 18.64
CA ASN A 482 -6.76 -54.84 19.61
C ASN A 482 -5.75 -53.83 20.20
N LEU A 483 -4.51 -54.24 20.47
CA LEU A 483 -3.43 -53.33 20.85
C LEU A 483 -3.08 -52.30 19.77
N ARG A 484 -3.11 -52.68 18.48
CA ARG A 484 -2.90 -51.73 17.37
C ARG A 484 -4.08 -50.76 17.21
N ILE A 485 -5.31 -51.25 17.37
CA ILE A 485 -6.52 -50.42 17.34
C ILE A 485 -6.51 -49.42 18.51
N ALA A 486 -6.18 -49.85 19.72
CA ALA A 486 -6.04 -48.96 20.88
C ALA A 486 -4.96 -47.87 20.66
N ALA A 487 -3.81 -48.24 20.09
CA ALA A 487 -2.76 -47.28 19.74
C ALA A 487 -3.18 -46.28 18.66
N ALA A 488 -3.90 -46.73 17.62
CA ALA A 488 -4.46 -45.86 16.58
C ALA A 488 -5.52 -44.91 17.15
N ASN A 489 -6.45 -45.41 17.98
CA ASN A 489 -7.47 -44.59 18.63
C ASN A 489 -6.83 -43.54 19.57
N SER A 490 -5.77 -43.90 20.30
CA SER A 490 -5.01 -42.93 21.11
C SER A 490 -4.38 -41.81 20.26
N GLN A 491 -3.89 -42.11 19.05
CA GLN A 491 -3.40 -41.10 18.12
C GLN A 491 -4.53 -40.23 17.55
N ILE A 492 -5.71 -40.81 17.29
CA ILE A 492 -6.91 -40.08 16.83
C ILE A 492 -7.40 -39.11 17.90
N GLU A 493 -7.48 -39.52 19.18
CA GLU A 493 -7.89 -38.61 20.26
C GLU A 493 -6.85 -37.50 20.49
N MET A 494 -5.55 -37.79 20.44
CA MET A 494 -4.52 -36.73 20.48
C MET A 494 -4.63 -35.75 19.30
N ALA A 495 -4.98 -36.23 18.10
CA ALA A 495 -5.21 -35.38 16.94
C ALA A 495 -6.43 -34.46 17.13
N LYS A 496 -7.58 -35.01 17.52
CA LYS A 496 -8.80 -34.24 17.85
C LYS A 496 -8.55 -33.20 18.95
N GLU A 497 -7.82 -33.57 20.00
CA GLU A 497 -7.51 -32.66 21.11
C GLU A 497 -6.51 -31.56 20.70
N SER A 498 -5.72 -31.77 19.64
CA SER A 498 -4.91 -30.71 19.03
C SER A 498 -5.71 -29.82 18.07
N GLU A 499 -6.67 -30.40 17.35
CA GLU A 499 -7.62 -29.69 16.46
C GLU A 499 -8.50 -28.74 17.27
N LEU A 500 -9.13 -29.22 18.35
CA LEU A 500 -9.97 -28.42 19.25
C LEU A 500 -9.21 -27.21 19.83
N ARG A 501 -7.97 -27.41 20.32
CA ARG A 501 -7.13 -26.29 20.80
C ARG A 501 -6.74 -25.30 19.70
N SER A 502 -6.66 -25.74 18.44
CA SER A 502 -6.40 -24.85 17.31
C SER A 502 -7.63 -24.03 16.91
N LEU A 503 -8.83 -24.60 17.07
CA LEU A 503 -10.12 -23.93 16.85
C LEU A 503 -10.42 -22.92 17.96
N GLU A 504 -10.23 -23.30 19.24
CA GLU A 504 -10.33 -22.43 20.42
C GLU A 504 -9.47 -21.17 20.24
N LYS A 505 -8.19 -21.35 19.85
CA LYS A 505 -7.28 -20.24 19.57
C LYS A 505 -7.66 -19.41 18.33
N LEU A 506 -8.33 -20.01 17.34
CA LEU A 506 -8.84 -19.27 16.18
C LEU A 506 -10.04 -18.39 16.56
N GLU A 507 -10.88 -18.87 17.48
CA GLU A 507 -12.00 -18.13 18.06
C GLU A 507 -11.49 -16.95 18.91
N GLU A 508 -10.54 -17.17 19.83
CA GLU A 508 -9.84 -16.10 20.58
C GLU A 508 -9.32 -14.98 19.65
N LEU A 509 -8.61 -15.37 18.58
CA LEU A 509 -8.05 -14.41 17.60
C LEU A 509 -9.14 -13.68 16.81
N ASN A 510 -10.28 -14.31 16.54
CA ASN A 510 -11.40 -13.66 15.87
C ASN A 510 -12.14 -12.67 16.78
N GLU A 511 -12.31 -12.98 18.07
CA GLU A 511 -12.79 -12.02 19.07
C GLU A 511 -11.85 -10.82 19.18
N GLU A 512 -10.54 -11.07 19.31
CA GLU A 512 -9.50 -10.04 19.33
C GLU A 512 -9.50 -9.16 18.06
N LEU A 513 -9.82 -9.72 16.89
CA LEU A 513 -9.97 -8.97 15.64
C LEU A 513 -11.28 -8.16 15.60
N CYS A 514 -12.38 -8.67 16.14
CA CYS A 514 -13.63 -7.93 16.26
C CYS A 514 -13.48 -6.72 17.19
N VAL A 515 -12.86 -6.88 18.37
CA VAL A 515 -12.55 -5.77 19.30
C VAL A 515 -11.63 -4.74 18.63
N ARG A 516 -10.60 -5.17 17.88
CA ARG A 516 -9.75 -4.24 17.13
C ARG A 516 -10.54 -3.48 16.05
N ARG A 517 -11.37 -4.16 15.25
CA ARG A 517 -12.22 -3.54 14.21
C ARG A 517 -13.17 -2.49 14.81
N GLU A 518 -13.80 -2.79 15.94
CA GLU A 518 -14.67 -1.83 16.63
C GLU A 518 -13.88 -0.63 17.17
N SER A 519 -12.73 -0.86 17.81
CA SER A 519 -11.87 0.23 18.29
C SER A 519 -11.37 1.14 17.16
N LEU A 520 -11.08 0.57 15.98
CA LEU A 520 -10.70 1.29 14.78
C LEU A 520 -11.87 2.13 14.25
N LYS A 521 -13.08 1.56 14.16
CA LYS A 521 -14.29 2.28 13.73
C LYS A 521 -14.60 3.47 14.65
N ILE A 522 -14.47 3.29 15.97
CA ILE A 522 -14.64 4.37 16.94
C ILE A 522 -13.53 5.43 16.77
N ALA A 523 -12.30 5.03 16.45
CA ALA A 523 -11.21 5.98 16.19
C ALA A 523 -11.42 6.78 14.89
N THR A 524 -11.91 6.17 13.81
CA THR A 524 -12.23 6.87 12.55
C THR A 524 -13.40 7.81 12.71
N GLU A 525 -14.50 7.38 13.34
CA GLU A 525 -15.68 8.22 13.58
C GLU A 525 -15.35 9.45 14.45
N ASN A 526 -14.46 9.30 15.44
CA ASN A 526 -13.97 10.42 16.24
C ASN A 526 -13.01 11.34 15.46
N ALA A 527 -12.20 10.80 14.53
CA ALA A 527 -11.34 11.60 13.66
C ALA A 527 -12.15 12.40 12.63
N GLU A 528 -13.21 11.81 12.08
CA GLU A 528 -14.18 12.46 11.20
C GLU A 528 -14.88 13.61 11.92
N LYS A 529 -15.47 13.37 13.10
CA LYS A 529 -16.08 14.42 13.94
C LYS A 529 -15.11 15.54 14.33
N ALA A 530 -13.83 15.22 14.56
CA ALA A 530 -12.80 16.22 14.81
C ALA A 530 -12.46 17.05 13.54
N ALA A 531 -12.48 16.43 12.36
CA ALA A 531 -12.30 17.12 11.08
C ALA A 531 -13.52 18.00 10.72
N GLU A 532 -14.74 17.52 10.97
CA GLU A 532 -15.98 18.28 10.86
C GLU A 532 -15.96 19.51 11.78
N GLY A 533 -15.70 19.31 13.08
CA GLY A 533 -15.60 20.40 14.05
C GLY A 533 -14.51 21.43 13.69
N LYS A 534 -13.36 20.98 13.19
CA LYS A 534 -12.34 21.86 12.62
C LYS A 534 -12.88 22.64 11.42
N SER A 535 -13.56 21.98 10.48
CA SER A 535 -14.08 22.62 9.26
C SER A 535 -15.16 23.66 9.55
N ALA A 536 -15.99 23.43 10.58
CA ALA A 536 -17.00 24.36 11.08
C ALA A 536 -16.36 25.61 11.69
N VAL A 537 -15.38 25.44 12.59
CA VAL A 537 -14.62 26.57 13.17
C VAL A 537 -13.84 27.33 12.11
N GLU A 538 -13.28 26.66 11.10
CA GLU A 538 -12.68 27.37 9.95
C GLU A 538 -13.73 28.10 9.10
N HIS A 539 -14.97 27.61 8.99
CA HIS A 539 -16.05 28.28 8.28
C HIS A 539 -16.53 29.53 9.01
N GLU A 540 -16.78 29.45 10.32
CA GLU A 540 -17.07 30.62 11.17
C GLU A 540 -15.94 31.65 11.11
N LEU A 541 -14.69 31.21 11.15
CA LEU A 541 -13.53 32.09 11.03
C LEU A 541 -13.35 32.65 9.60
N ARG A 542 -13.98 32.05 8.57
CA ARG A 542 -14.04 32.60 7.21
C ARG A 542 -15.16 33.65 7.10
N SER A 543 -16.36 33.40 7.62
CA SER A 543 -17.43 34.39 7.65
C SER A 543 -17.05 35.60 8.51
N TRP A 544 -16.55 35.40 9.73
CA TRP A 544 -16.11 36.49 10.61
C TRP A 544 -15.01 37.38 9.99
N ARG A 545 -14.16 36.80 9.12
CA ARG A 545 -13.17 37.56 8.33
C ARG A 545 -13.82 38.36 7.21
N ALA A 546 -14.85 37.84 6.56
CA ALA A 546 -15.64 38.59 5.58
C ALA A 546 -16.44 39.72 6.24
N ASP A 547 -17.03 39.47 7.41
CA ASP A 547 -17.78 40.46 8.19
C ASP A 547 -16.87 41.61 8.68
N GLN A 548 -15.66 41.29 9.16
CA GLN A 548 -14.62 42.28 9.48
C GLN A 548 -14.20 43.12 8.27
N GLU A 549 -13.98 42.47 7.13
CA GLU A 549 -13.59 43.12 5.87
C GLU A 549 -14.72 44.03 5.33
N GLN A 550 -15.98 43.62 5.50
CA GLN A 550 -17.14 44.43 5.14
C GLN A 550 -17.30 45.63 6.10
N GLN A 551 -17.20 45.43 7.41
CA GLN A 551 -17.22 46.52 8.39
C GLN A 551 -16.11 47.55 8.16
N ARG A 552 -14.93 47.14 7.66
CA ARG A 552 -13.88 48.08 7.23
C ARG A 552 -14.32 48.93 6.05
N LYS A 553 -14.92 48.34 5.02
CA LYS A 553 -15.44 49.07 3.84
C LYS A 553 -16.57 50.01 4.22
N ASP A 554 -17.50 49.56 5.07
CA ASP A 554 -18.64 50.35 5.53
C ASP A 554 -18.23 51.52 6.45
N SER A 555 -17.08 51.41 7.13
CA SER A 555 -16.50 52.52 7.92
C SER A 555 -15.58 53.44 7.10
N GLU A 556 -14.88 52.92 6.09
CA GLU A 556 -14.11 53.70 5.11
C GLU A 556 -15.02 54.63 4.28
N VAL A 557 -16.21 54.16 3.88
CA VAL A 557 -17.25 54.97 3.20
C VAL A 557 -17.80 56.11 4.07
N ASN A 558 -17.67 56.05 5.40
CA ASN A 558 -18.24 57.04 6.33
C ASN A 558 -17.26 58.16 6.77
N THR A 559 -16.09 58.31 6.13
CA THR A 559 -15.07 59.30 6.55
C THR A 559 -14.65 60.29 5.44
N THR A 560 -15.62 61.04 4.89
CA THR A 560 -15.35 62.18 3.98
C THR A 560 -15.81 63.52 4.56
N SER A 561 -14.86 64.32 5.08
CA SER A 561 -14.98 65.79 5.24
C SER A 561 -13.58 66.43 5.37
N PRO A 562 -13.39 67.71 4.98
CA PRO A 562 -12.20 68.05 4.21
C PRO A 562 -11.30 69.17 4.79
N ALA A 563 -10.01 69.13 4.43
CA ALA A 563 -9.14 70.31 4.40
C ALA A 563 -8.05 70.21 3.30
N ALA A 564 -7.99 71.30 2.53
CA ALA A 564 -7.08 71.76 1.45
C ALA A 564 -5.56 71.45 1.52
N ALA A 565 -4.73 71.74 0.49
CA ALA A 565 -4.87 71.86 -0.99
C ALA A 565 -3.51 72.32 -1.61
N THR A 566 -3.34 72.22 -2.95
CA THR A 566 -2.23 72.79 -3.78
C THR A 566 -0.85 72.13 -3.55
N VAL A 567 0.14 72.06 -4.47
CA VAL A 567 0.45 72.56 -5.85
C VAL A 567 1.13 71.37 -6.61
N ASN A 568 0.63 70.80 -7.72
CA ASN A 568 0.65 71.17 -9.17
C ASN A 568 1.90 70.72 -9.99
N VAL A 569 1.72 70.54 -11.32
CA VAL A 569 2.69 70.35 -12.45
C VAL A 569 2.95 68.91 -12.96
N ASN A 570 2.52 68.67 -14.22
CA ASN A 570 3.00 67.84 -15.36
C ASN A 570 3.86 66.55 -15.16
N ASP A 571 3.79 65.51 -16.02
CA ASP A 571 3.70 65.54 -17.49
C ASP A 571 2.87 64.39 -18.17
N SER A 572 2.89 64.33 -19.51
CA SER A 572 2.12 63.40 -20.39
C SER A 572 2.88 63.16 -21.73
N PRO A 573 2.46 62.33 -22.74
CA PRO A 573 1.18 61.62 -22.96
C PRO A 573 1.32 60.18 -23.57
N HIS A 574 0.36 59.77 -24.43
CA HIS A 574 0.19 58.53 -25.25
C HIS A 574 -0.56 57.37 -24.54
N THR A 575 -1.72 56.83 -24.96
CA THR A 575 -2.39 56.57 -26.27
C THR A 575 -1.76 55.40 -27.08
N SER A 576 -2.47 54.46 -27.72
CA SER A 576 -3.91 54.40 -28.10
C SER A 576 -4.50 52.99 -28.43
N LYS A 577 -5.82 52.80 -28.16
CA LYS A 577 -6.91 52.18 -28.98
C LYS A 577 -6.73 50.85 -29.78
N GLY A 578 -7.76 49.98 -29.73
CA GLY A 578 -8.20 49.07 -30.82
C GLY A 578 -8.85 47.74 -30.35
N LYS A 579 -10.18 47.60 -30.14
CA LYS A 579 -11.31 47.35 -31.08
C LYS A 579 -11.30 46.02 -31.89
N ALA A 580 -11.93 44.95 -31.35
CA ALA A 580 -13.28 44.41 -31.70
C ALA A 580 -13.66 44.08 -33.19
N PRO A 581 -14.82 43.44 -33.53
CA PRO A 581 -15.65 42.36 -32.89
C PRO A 581 -16.19 41.29 -33.92
N LEU A 582 -17.25 40.51 -33.56
CA LEU A 582 -18.20 39.71 -34.42
C LEU A 582 -17.66 38.34 -34.94
N GLU A 583 -18.43 37.28 -35.29
CA GLU A 583 -19.87 36.85 -35.28
C GLU A 583 -19.91 35.32 -35.62
N HIS A 584 -20.95 34.46 -35.50
CA HIS A 584 -22.31 34.40 -34.86
C HIS A 584 -22.77 32.90 -34.82
N ASN A 585 -24.01 32.60 -34.35
CA ASN A 585 -24.80 31.34 -34.46
C ASN A 585 -24.42 30.17 -33.49
N THR A 586 -25.27 29.62 -32.60
CA THR A 586 -26.64 29.01 -32.66
C THR A 586 -26.66 27.55 -33.20
N ASP A 587 -27.45 26.58 -32.73
CA ASP A 587 -28.45 26.39 -31.64
C ASP A 587 -28.72 24.86 -31.45
N ASN A 588 -29.36 24.27 -30.42
CA ASN A 588 -29.69 24.61 -29.02
C ASN A 588 -30.25 23.32 -28.30
N ASP A 589 -30.36 23.31 -26.96
CA ASP A 589 -30.93 22.26 -26.06
C ASP A 589 -30.17 20.91 -26.01
N ASN A 590 -30.15 20.10 -24.94
CA ASN A 590 -31.06 19.98 -23.78
C ASN A 590 -30.34 19.45 -22.50
N ASN A 591 -31.07 19.36 -21.39
CA ASN A 591 -30.59 19.03 -20.02
C ASN A 591 -29.94 17.64 -19.84
N ASN A 592 -28.93 17.54 -18.93
CA ASN A 592 -29.11 16.88 -17.62
C ASN A 592 -27.87 16.93 -16.68
N ASN A 593 -28.16 17.21 -15.40
CA ASN A 593 -27.53 16.86 -14.11
C ASN A 593 -26.01 16.60 -13.87
N GLU A 594 -25.64 17.02 -12.64
CA GLU A 594 -24.69 16.39 -11.69
C GLU A 594 -23.17 16.60 -11.82
N THR A 595 -22.73 17.69 -11.18
CA THR A 595 -21.76 17.64 -10.06
C THR A 595 -20.42 16.93 -10.27
N GLY A 596 -19.45 17.63 -10.89
CA GLY A 596 -18.06 17.16 -11.02
C GLY A 596 -17.02 18.30 -10.97
N SER A 597 -16.95 19.04 -9.85
CA SER A 597 -16.08 20.22 -9.73
C SER A 597 -14.58 19.86 -9.59
N SER A 598 -13.86 19.88 -10.71
CA SER A 598 -12.39 19.81 -10.74
C SER A 598 -11.72 21.17 -10.46
N SER A 599 -10.80 21.19 -9.50
CA SER A 599 -9.65 22.12 -9.33
C SER A 599 -9.09 21.88 -7.91
N ASP A 600 -7.95 21.21 -7.74
CA ASP A 600 -6.59 21.75 -7.90
C ASP A 600 -6.41 23.21 -7.44
N ALA A 601 -5.85 23.35 -6.24
CA ALA A 601 -5.39 24.62 -5.69
C ALA A 601 -4.17 24.40 -4.79
N LYS A 602 -3.03 24.01 -5.37
CA LYS A 602 -1.72 23.99 -4.69
C LYS A 602 -1.43 25.34 -4.02
N ASN A 603 -1.58 25.43 -2.70
CA ASN A 603 -1.27 26.67 -1.96
C ASN A 603 -0.17 26.47 -0.91
N LYS A 604 0.77 27.43 -0.86
CA LYS A 604 2.09 27.25 -0.21
C LYS A 604 2.13 27.78 1.23
N LYS A 605 2.91 27.08 2.07
CA LYS A 605 3.45 27.49 3.39
C LYS A 605 2.43 27.97 4.45
N LYS A 606 2.42 27.28 5.60
CA LYS A 606 2.92 27.84 6.87
C LYS A 606 2.99 26.76 7.95
N LYS A 607 4.13 26.62 8.63
CA LYS A 607 4.25 25.76 9.80
C LYS A 607 3.75 26.46 11.05
N LYS A 608 3.09 25.71 11.93
CA LYS A 608 3.03 26.00 13.37
C LYS A 608 3.50 24.75 14.12
N LYS A 609 4.22 24.97 15.21
CA LYS A 609 4.93 23.92 15.96
C LYS A 609 3.94 23.18 16.85
N SER A 610 3.99 21.86 16.87
CA SER A 610 3.20 21.04 17.81
C SER A 610 3.72 21.19 19.23
N LEU A 611 2.80 21.32 20.20
CA LEU A 611 3.11 21.38 21.63
C LEU A 611 2.43 20.20 22.34
N PHE A 612 3.15 19.09 22.43
CA PHE A 612 2.81 17.96 23.31
C PHE A 612 4.09 17.36 23.90
N PRO A 613 4.14 17.15 25.22
CA PRO A 613 4.93 16.09 25.83
C PRO A 613 4.00 14.97 26.33
N SER A 614 4.15 13.77 25.76
CA SER A 614 3.40 12.57 26.13
C SER A 614 3.71 12.08 27.54
N LYS A 615 2.71 11.56 28.26
CA LYS A 615 2.89 10.73 29.47
C LYS A 615 2.06 9.44 29.39
N VAL A 616 2.70 8.38 28.92
CA VAL A 616 2.33 6.98 29.23
C VAL A 616 3.61 6.28 29.64
N ILE A 617 3.66 5.72 30.86
CA ILE A 617 4.80 4.96 31.38
C ILE A 617 4.37 3.50 31.47
N MET A 618 4.89 2.64 30.58
CA MET A 618 4.68 1.20 30.70
C MET A 618 5.73 0.58 31.64
N PHE A 619 5.26 0.00 32.74
CA PHE A 619 6.09 -0.75 33.68
C PHE A 619 6.19 -2.23 33.26
N PHE A 620 7.35 -2.64 32.74
CA PHE A 620 7.67 -4.07 32.55
C PHE A 620 8.54 -4.61 33.70
N ALA A 621 7.89 -5.19 34.71
CA ALA A 621 8.55 -5.78 35.86
C ALA A 621 9.10 -7.20 35.58
N LYS A 622 10.30 -7.29 34.98
CA LYS A 622 11.04 -8.56 34.88
C LYS A 622 11.41 -9.10 36.28
N ARG A 623 10.66 -10.08 36.80
CA ARG A 623 11.11 -10.91 37.93
C ARG A 623 12.02 -12.02 37.41
N LYS A 624 13.32 -11.91 37.68
CA LYS A 624 14.32 -12.94 37.36
C LYS A 624 14.48 -13.89 38.56
N THR A 625 14.59 -15.19 38.29
CA THR A 625 14.79 -16.25 39.29
C THR A 625 16.21 -16.26 39.86
N HIS A 626 16.37 -16.68 41.13
CA HIS A 626 17.63 -17.07 41.82
C HIS A 626 17.28 -17.69 43.21
N PRO A 627 18.17 -18.47 43.88
CA PRO A 627 17.93 -19.92 43.97
C PRO A 627 18.03 -20.55 45.39
N SER A 628 18.04 -21.90 45.43
CA SER A 628 18.12 -22.79 46.61
C SER A 628 16.83 -22.83 47.45
N LYS A 629 16.40 -23.99 47.95
CA LYS A 629 17.20 -25.10 48.50
C LYS A 629 16.79 -26.49 48.00
#